data_AF-A0AAE0TQJ8-F1
#
_entry.id   AF-A0AAE0TQJ8-F1
#
_cell.length_a   1.000
_cell.length_b   1.000
_cell.length_c   1.000
_cell.angle_alpha   90.00
_cell.angle_beta   90.00
_cell.angle_gamma   90.00
#
_symmetry.space_group_name_H-M   'P 1'
#
loop_
_entity.id
_entity.type
_entity.pdbx_description
1 polymer ?
#
loop_
_entity_poly.entity_id
_entity_poly.type
_entity_poly.pdbx_seq_one_letter_code
_entity_poly.pdbx_strand_id
1 'polypeptide(L)'
;MRKEQKWKLNEQQAINDELKAKEDRQQDQRGDVERLRERQTWQARVAALPFPQYQLPKKVFKEAKDEHKKAEKDFARLQRQTEPNLLAEREKDAYLKRNEQVVPKCANMAEKSENQASNIKTAIEAKKQQIKELDGETAAAKKLSDKAKQDMPGLQRNKTALERAIEDRPADIDFPAYNERLREVTRQIRDIDPRREEIRLEIGSLSQHIKQRAAIIEQAEAEKASLNTQAGQQAKKLKRASPEAHRAWEWIQKHPERFQGEIYGPPIVSCSARDPRFARQVESALGQGKMIAFTATSRDDYRELGKVVHDELRLDRINIRQSGTPLANFRAPCTDEQLRSYGLKGWILDLIEGPEACWLCCAITAEFTLRDI
;
A
#
# COMPACT_ATOMS: atom_id res chain seq x y z
N MET A 1 94.89 -130.18 -50.22
CA MET A 1 94.95 -129.37 -51.45
C MET A 1 93.60 -129.17 -52.16
N ARG A 2 92.77 -130.18 -52.46
CA ARG A 2 91.46 -129.96 -53.15
C ARG A 2 90.25 -129.60 -52.26
N LYS A 3 90.32 -129.75 -50.92
CA LYS A 3 89.20 -129.46 -49.99
C LYS A 3 89.11 -127.99 -49.53
N GLU A 4 90.25 -127.33 -49.26
CA GLU A 4 90.28 -125.95 -48.77
C GLU A 4 89.88 -124.91 -49.82
N GLN A 5 90.26 -125.12 -51.09
CA GLN A 5 89.84 -124.25 -52.19
C GLN A 5 88.31 -124.28 -52.40
N LYS A 6 87.67 -125.43 -52.15
CA LYS A 6 86.21 -125.59 -52.28
C LYS A 6 85.45 -124.94 -51.12
N TRP A 7 86.02 -124.92 -49.91
CA TRP A 7 85.43 -124.25 -48.74
C TRP A 7 85.47 -122.71 -48.88
N LYS A 8 86.62 -122.14 -49.27
CA LYS A 8 86.74 -120.69 -49.50
C LYS A 8 85.85 -120.18 -50.63
N LEU A 9 85.63 -120.98 -51.67
CA LEU A 9 84.71 -120.63 -52.76
C LEU A 9 83.24 -120.60 -52.28
N ASN A 10 82.84 -121.57 -51.44
CA ASN A 10 81.50 -121.58 -50.85
C ASN A 10 81.29 -120.44 -49.85
N GLU A 11 82.31 -120.04 -49.08
CA GLU A 11 82.23 -118.91 -48.16
C GLU A 11 82.15 -117.57 -48.91
N GLN A 12 82.90 -117.41 -50.01
CA GLN A 12 82.73 -116.28 -50.92
C GLN A 12 81.32 -116.21 -51.54
N GLN A 13 80.75 -117.36 -51.90
CA GLN A 13 79.37 -117.42 -52.40
C GLN A 13 78.37 -117.04 -51.32
N ALA A 14 78.52 -117.56 -50.09
CA ALA A 14 77.63 -117.23 -48.97
C ALA A 14 77.67 -115.74 -48.60
N ILE A 15 78.86 -115.12 -48.58
CA ILE A 15 78.99 -113.67 -48.31
C ILE A 15 78.36 -112.85 -49.44
N ASN A 16 78.56 -113.25 -50.71
CA ASN A 16 77.93 -112.55 -51.84
C ASN A 16 76.41 -112.69 -51.83
N ASP A 17 75.87 -113.84 -51.42
CA ASP A 17 74.43 -114.06 -51.29
C ASP A 17 73.85 -113.26 -50.11
N GLU A 18 74.58 -113.14 -48.99
CA GLU A 18 74.17 -112.27 -47.88
C GLU A 18 74.24 -110.78 -48.24
N LEU A 19 75.26 -110.37 -49.00
CA LEU A 19 75.39 -109.00 -49.50
C LEU A 19 74.23 -108.66 -50.43
N LYS A 20 73.93 -109.55 -51.39
CA LYS A 20 72.74 -109.42 -52.25
C LYS A 20 71.46 -109.34 -51.45
N ALA A 21 71.26 -110.19 -50.44
CA ALA A 21 70.06 -110.17 -49.62
C ALA A 21 69.90 -108.87 -48.79
N LYS A 22 71.00 -108.17 -48.48
CA LYS A 22 70.99 -106.84 -47.85
C LYS A 22 70.78 -105.72 -48.86
N GLU A 23 71.38 -105.83 -50.05
CA GLU A 23 71.17 -104.89 -51.16
C GLU A 23 69.72 -104.92 -51.65
N ASP A 24 69.13 -106.12 -51.83
CA ASP A 24 67.73 -106.31 -52.19
C ASP A 24 66.80 -105.71 -51.12
N ARG A 25 67.08 -105.94 -49.83
CA ARG A 25 66.34 -105.30 -48.73
C ARG A 25 66.47 -103.78 -48.72
N GLN A 26 67.65 -103.27 -49.00
CA GLN A 26 67.87 -101.82 -49.09
C GLN A 26 67.14 -101.24 -50.31
N GLN A 27 67.08 -101.98 -51.41
CA GLN A 27 66.36 -101.58 -52.61
C GLN A 27 64.85 -101.60 -52.41
N ASP A 28 64.31 -102.60 -51.69
CA ASP A 28 62.89 -102.66 -51.31
C ASP A 28 62.51 -101.51 -50.36
N GLN A 29 63.35 -101.20 -49.36
CA GLN A 29 63.08 -100.15 -48.38
C GLN A 29 63.26 -98.72 -48.92
N ARG A 30 64.03 -98.53 -50.00
CA ARG A 30 64.22 -97.21 -50.62
C ARG A 30 62.90 -96.59 -51.04
N GLY A 31 62.00 -97.36 -51.64
CA GLY A 31 60.69 -96.88 -52.08
C GLY A 31 59.78 -96.41 -50.92
N ASP A 32 59.91 -97.02 -49.74
CA ASP A 32 59.12 -96.64 -48.56
C ASP A 32 59.71 -95.41 -47.85
N VAL A 33 61.04 -95.30 -47.81
CA VAL A 33 61.72 -94.12 -47.27
C VAL A 33 61.50 -92.89 -48.16
N GLU A 34 61.51 -93.06 -49.49
CA GLU A 34 61.18 -91.99 -50.43
C GLU A 34 59.73 -91.53 -50.26
N ARG A 35 58.75 -92.44 -50.16
CA ARG A 35 57.36 -92.09 -49.86
C ARG A 35 57.18 -91.36 -48.54
N LEU A 36 57.93 -91.75 -47.49
CA LEU A 36 57.91 -91.04 -46.20
C LEU A 36 58.52 -89.65 -46.29
N ARG A 37 59.63 -89.49 -47.01
CA ARG A 37 60.25 -88.18 -47.27
C ARG A 37 59.34 -87.28 -48.08
N GLU A 38 58.70 -87.79 -49.12
CA GLU A 38 57.68 -87.08 -49.89
C GLU A 38 56.51 -86.68 -49.00
N ARG A 39 56.01 -87.59 -48.16
CA ARG A 39 54.92 -87.26 -47.22
C ARG A 39 55.32 -86.14 -46.25
N GLN A 40 56.55 -86.15 -45.74
CA GLN A 40 57.05 -85.09 -44.86
C GLN A 40 57.17 -83.75 -45.60
N THR A 41 57.64 -83.74 -46.85
CA THR A 41 57.69 -82.49 -47.65
C THR A 41 56.30 -81.97 -47.97
N TRP A 42 55.32 -82.84 -48.26
CA TRP A 42 53.92 -82.46 -48.43
C TRP A 42 53.30 -81.90 -47.15
N GLN A 43 53.56 -82.52 -46.00
CA GLN A 43 53.06 -82.03 -44.71
C GLN A 43 53.65 -80.67 -44.33
N ALA A 44 54.96 -80.47 -44.55
CA ALA A 44 55.61 -79.18 -44.35
C ALA A 44 55.04 -78.10 -45.29
N ARG A 45 54.78 -78.45 -46.55
CA ARG A 45 54.13 -77.55 -47.52
C ARG A 45 52.71 -77.17 -47.09
N VAL A 46 51.91 -78.12 -46.62
CA VAL A 46 50.54 -77.85 -46.15
C VAL A 46 50.54 -76.97 -44.89
N ALA A 47 51.45 -77.20 -43.95
CA ALA A 47 51.58 -76.37 -42.75
C ALA A 47 52.07 -74.94 -43.06
N ALA A 48 52.90 -74.78 -44.10
CA ALA A 48 53.35 -73.46 -44.57
C ALA A 48 52.28 -72.70 -45.38
N LEU A 49 51.14 -73.31 -45.72
CA LEU A 49 50.05 -72.60 -46.40
C LEU A 49 49.35 -71.64 -45.42
N PRO A 50 49.33 -70.32 -45.70
CA PRO A 50 48.78 -69.29 -44.81
C PRO A 50 47.24 -69.28 -44.77
N PHE A 51 46.57 -70.34 -45.23
CA PHE A 51 45.12 -70.41 -45.38
C PHE A 51 44.37 -70.17 -44.05
N PRO A 52 44.78 -70.73 -42.89
CA PRO A 52 44.13 -70.44 -41.61
C PRO A 52 44.31 -69.00 -41.15
N GLN A 53 45.48 -68.41 -41.40
CA GLN A 53 45.80 -67.03 -41.03
C GLN A 53 45.01 -66.00 -41.85
N TYR A 54 44.62 -66.35 -43.07
CA TYR A 54 43.78 -65.51 -43.94
C TYR A 54 42.28 -65.59 -43.60
N GLN A 55 41.79 -66.73 -43.08
CA GLN A 55 40.36 -66.90 -42.80
C GLN A 55 39.84 -65.99 -41.68
N LEU A 56 40.65 -65.76 -40.63
CA LEU A 56 40.26 -64.92 -39.49
C LEU A 56 40.06 -63.44 -39.91
N PRO A 57 41.03 -62.76 -40.54
CA PRO A 57 40.82 -61.40 -41.08
C PRO A 57 39.70 -61.33 -42.12
N LYS A 58 39.52 -62.38 -42.94
CA LYS A 58 38.43 -62.43 -43.93
C LYS A 58 37.05 -62.46 -43.27
N LYS A 59 36.91 -63.14 -42.13
CA LYS A 59 35.67 -63.14 -41.34
C LYS A 59 35.42 -61.76 -40.72
N VAL A 60 36.43 -61.18 -40.05
CA VAL A 60 36.34 -59.84 -39.45
C VAL A 60 36.02 -58.78 -40.51
N PHE A 61 36.66 -58.85 -41.68
CA PHE A 61 36.35 -57.94 -42.79
C PHE A 61 34.92 -58.11 -43.30
N LYS A 62 34.42 -59.35 -43.40
CA LYS A 62 33.02 -59.60 -43.79
C LYS A 62 32.04 -59.03 -42.76
N GLU A 63 32.28 -59.28 -41.49
CA GLU A 63 31.45 -58.78 -40.39
C GLU A 63 31.44 -57.24 -40.39
N ALA A 64 32.61 -56.59 -40.43
CA ALA A 64 32.73 -55.13 -40.51
C ALA A 64 32.09 -54.56 -41.78
N LYS A 65 32.19 -55.25 -42.93
CA LYS A 65 31.55 -54.85 -44.18
C LYS A 65 30.03 -54.95 -44.10
N ASP A 66 29.51 -55.98 -43.44
CA ASP A 66 28.08 -56.17 -43.24
C ASP A 66 27.52 -55.16 -42.22
N GLU A 67 28.26 -54.85 -41.16
CA GLU A 67 27.95 -53.77 -40.21
C GLU A 67 27.95 -52.39 -40.89
N HIS A 68 28.97 -52.08 -41.69
CA HIS A 68 29.01 -50.84 -42.47
C HIS A 68 27.79 -50.72 -43.37
N LYS A 69 27.44 -51.79 -44.11
CA LYS A 69 26.24 -51.79 -44.96
C LYS A 69 24.95 -51.62 -44.19
N LYS A 70 24.85 -52.16 -42.97
CA LYS A 70 23.69 -51.95 -42.09
C LYS A 70 23.62 -50.50 -41.63
N ALA A 71 24.72 -49.96 -41.10
CA ALA A 71 24.82 -48.58 -40.64
C ALA A 71 24.53 -47.57 -41.77
N GLU A 72 25.02 -47.82 -42.98
CA GLU A 72 24.77 -46.99 -44.15
C GLU A 72 23.30 -47.00 -44.57
N LYS A 73 22.64 -48.17 -44.51
CA LYS A 73 21.19 -48.28 -44.73
C LYS A 73 20.38 -47.58 -43.64
N ASP A 74 20.78 -47.73 -42.38
CA ASP A 74 20.13 -47.06 -41.25
C ASP A 74 20.30 -45.55 -41.32
N PHE A 75 21.48 -45.06 -41.70
CA PHE A 75 21.75 -43.65 -41.97
C PHE A 75 20.87 -43.12 -43.10
N ALA A 76 20.82 -43.82 -44.24
CA ALA A 76 19.96 -43.42 -45.36
C ALA A 76 18.46 -43.44 -44.99
N ARG A 77 18.03 -44.40 -44.17
CA ARG A 77 16.65 -44.46 -43.65
C ARG A 77 16.37 -43.26 -42.74
N LEU A 78 17.24 -42.99 -41.77
CA LEU A 78 17.10 -41.87 -40.85
C LEU A 78 17.12 -40.54 -41.60
N GLN A 79 18.03 -40.37 -42.56
CA GLN A 79 18.11 -39.18 -43.40
C GLN A 79 16.81 -38.95 -44.17
N ARG A 80 16.23 -40.00 -44.79
CA ARG A 80 14.92 -39.88 -45.47
C ARG A 80 13.77 -39.57 -44.51
N GLN A 81 13.83 -40.05 -43.27
CA GLN A 81 12.82 -39.77 -42.25
C GLN A 81 12.93 -38.34 -41.70
N THR A 82 14.15 -37.80 -41.59
CA THR A 82 14.41 -36.46 -41.03
C THR A 82 14.40 -35.34 -42.06
N GLU A 83 14.69 -35.63 -43.33
CA GLU A 83 14.66 -34.68 -44.45
C GLU A 83 13.34 -33.88 -44.55
N PRO A 84 12.14 -34.48 -44.49
CA PRO A 84 10.89 -33.70 -44.51
C PRO A 84 10.76 -32.77 -43.31
N ASN A 85 11.25 -33.18 -42.13
CA ASN A 85 11.22 -32.34 -40.93
C ASN A 85 12.18 -31.15 -41.08
N LEU A 86 13.37 -31.36 -41.64
CA LEU A 86 14.35 -30.31 -41.91
C LEU A 86 13.84 -29.31 -42.96
N LEU A 87 13.13 -29.78 -43.99
CA LEU A 87 12.49 -28.89 -44.96
C LEU A 87 11.39 -28.05 -44.30
N ALA A 88 10.52 -28.68 -43.51
CA ALA A 88 9.47 -27.96 -42.78
C ALA A 88 10.04 -26.94 -41.78
N GLU A 89 11.17 -27.25 -41.12
CA GLU A 89 11.87 -26.33 -40.23
C GLU A 89 12.42 -25.12 -41.01
N ARG A 90 13.08 -25.36 -42.15
CA ARG A 90 13.58 -24.28 -43.03
C ARG A 90 12.46 -23.39 -43.56
N GLU A 91 11.31 -23.97 -43.91
CA GLU A 91 10.13 -23.21 -44.35
C GLU A 91 9.56 -22.34 -43.22
N LYS A 92 9.47 -22.89 -42.00
CA LYS A 92 9.03 -22.13 -40.81
C LYS A 92 10.00 -21.00 -40.48
N ASP A 93 11.30 -21.23 -40.56
CA ASP A 93 12.33 -20.20 -40.35
C ASP A 93 12.23 -19.08 -41.40
N ALA A 94 12.00 -19.43 -42.66
CA ALA A 94 11.78 -18.45 -43.72
C ALA A 94 10.51 -17.63 -43.47
N TYR A 95 9.43 -18.27 -43.01
CA TYR A 95 8.19 -17.61 -42.64
C TYR A 95 8.37 -16.67 -41.43
N LEU A 96 9.08 -17.12 -40.39
CA LEU A 96 9.39 -16.29 -39.21
C LEU A 96 10.18 -15.04 -39.60
N LYS A 97 11.25 -15.19 -40.38
CA LYS A 97 12.03 -14.04 -40.89
C LYS A 97 11.19 -13.06 -41.69
N ARG A 98 10.22 -13.56 -42.46
CA ARG A 98 9.28 -12.69 -43.19
C ARG A 98 8.35 -11.94 -42.23
N ASN A 99 7.82 -12.62 -41.22
CA ASN A 99 6.97 -11.99 -40.21
C ASN A 99 7.74 -10.95 -39.37
N GLU A 100 8.98 -11.24 -38.96
CA GLU A 100 9.84 -10.32 -38.23
C GLU A 100 10.08 -9.01 -38.99
N GLN A 101 10.03 -9.03 -40.33
CA GLN A 101 10.14 -7.81 -41.15
C GLN A 101 8.81 -7.07 -41.31
N VAL A 102 7.68 -7.77 -41.31
CA VAL A 102 6.35 -7.18 -41.58
C VAL A 102 5.72 -6.63 -40.30
N VAL A 103 5.79 -7.37 -39.19
CA VAL A 103 5.22 -6.97 -37.90
C VAL A 103 5.66 -5.57 -37.46
N PRO A 104 6.96 -5.21 -37.44
CA PRO A 104 7.37 -3.86 -37.02
C PRO A 104 6.92 -2.78 -38.01
N LYS A 105 6.82 -3.08 -39.30
CA LYS A 105 6.31 -2.13 -40.30
C LYS A 105 4.82 -1.86 -40.07
N CYS A 106 4.04 -2.90 -39.83
CA CYS A 106 2.63 -2.77 -39.50
C CYS A 106 2.42 -2.02 -38.18
N ALA A 107 3.21 -2.33 -37.14
CA ALA A 107 3.18 -1.63 -35.86
C ALA A 107 3.50 -0.14 -36.03
N ASN A 108 4.58 0.19 -36.73
CA ASN A 108 4.96 1.58 -36.99
C ASN A 108 3.93 2.34 -37.83
N MET A 109 3.27 1.68 -38.79
CA MET A 109 2.18 2.29 -39.57
C MET A 109 0.94 2.55 -38.69
N ALA A 110 0.58 1.58 -37.84
CA ALA A 110 -0.53 1.73 -36.90
C ALA A 110 -0.27 2.89 -35.93
N GLU A 111 0.91 2.95 -35.32
CA GLU A 111 1.32 4.02 -34.40
C GLU A 111 1.31 5.39 -35.08
N LYS A 112 1.83 5.49 -36.31
CA LYS A 112 1.75 6.75 -37.08
C LYS A 112 0.32 7.17 -37.35
N SER A 113 -0.55 6.23 -37.73
CA SER A 113 -1.96 6.52 -37.99
C SER A 113 -2.71 6.93 -36.72
N GLU A 114 -2.39 6.32 -35.57
CA GLU A 114 -2.95 6.65 -34.27
C GLU A 114 -2.52 8.05 -33.82
N ASN A 115 -1.24 8.37 -33.96
CA ASN A 115 -0.70 9.70 -33.67
C ASN A 115 -1.34 10.77 -34.57
N GLN A 116 -1.55 10.49 -35.86
CA GLN A 116 -2.27 11.39 -36.76
C GLN A 116 -3.74 11.57 -36.35
N ALA A 117 -4.44 10.48 -36.01
CA ALA A 117 -5.82 10.54 -35.54
C ALA A 117 -5.93 11.33 -34.22
N SER A 118 -4.99 11.15 -33.31
CA SER A 118 -4.91 11.90 -32.05
C SER A 118 -4.70 13.40 -32.30
N ASN A 119 -3.77 13.77 -33.19
CA ASN A 119 -3.52 15.17 -33.57
C ASN A 119 -4.73 15.82 -34.26
N ILE A 120 -5.43 15.07 -35.12
CA ILE A 120 -6.67 15.57 -35.75
C ILE A 120 -7.76 15.76 -34.69
N LYS A 121 -7.89 14.82 -33.74
CA LYS A 121 -8.86 14.93 -32.65
C LYS A 121 -8.61 16.15 -31.77
N THR A 122 -7.35 16.41 -31.38
CA THR A 122 -7.01 17.59 -30.58
C THR A 122 -7.26 18.89 -31.36
N ALA A 123 -6.96 18.92 -32.66
CA ALA A 123 -7.29 20.05 -33.52
C ALA A 123 -8.81 20.29 -33.63
N ILE A 124 -9.62 19.22 -33.74
CA ILE A 124 -11.08 19.31 -33.76
C ILE A 124 -11.60 19.87 -32.44
N GLU A 125 -11.11 19.40 -31.29
CA GLU A 125 -11.55 19.91 -29.99
C GLU A 125 -11.16 21.39 -29.80
N ALA A 126 -9.97 21.80 -30.23
CA ALA A 126 -9.57 23.21 -30.23
C ALA A 126 -10.50 24.06 -31.12
N LYS A 127 -10.89 23.57 -32.30
CA LYS A 127 -11.84 24.26 -33.17
C LYS A 127 -13.26 24.31 -32.60
N LYS A 128 -13.73 23.25 -31.94
CA LYS A 128 -15.01 23.28 -31.22
C LYS A 128 -15.01 24.31 -30.11
N GLN A 129 -13.90 24.46 -29.38
CA GLN A 129 -13.78 25.46 -28.33
C GLN A 129 -13.83 26.89 -28.92
N GLN A 130 -13.13 27.15 -30.02
CA GLN A 130 -13.20 28.42 -30.74
C GLN A 130 -14.62 28.74 -31.24
N ILE A 131 -15.34 27.73 -31.75
CA ILE A 131 -16.75 27.91 -32.18
C ILE A 131 -17.63 28.30 -31.00
N LYS A 132 -17.48 27.65 -29.83
CA LYS A 132 -18.26 28.01 -28.63
C LYS A 132 -18.00 29.43 -28.16
N GLU A 133 -16.75 29.87 -28.21
CA GLU A 133 -16.36 31.24 -27.86
C GLU A 133 -17.01 32.26 -28.82
N LEU A 134 -16.90 32.03 -30.13
CA LEU A 134 -17.54 32.87 -31.15
C LEU A 134 -19.07 32.87 -31.03
N ASP A 135 -19.70 31.74 -30.74
CA ASP A 135 -21.15 31.66 -30.50
C ASP A 135 -21.55 32.47 -29.26
N GLY A 136 -20.73 32.43 -28.21
CA GLY A 136 -20.92 33.23 -27.00
C GLY A 136 -20.84 34.74 -27.29
N GLU A 137 -19.82 35.18 -28.02
CA GLU A 137 -19.66 36.57 -28.47
C GLU A 137 -20.82 37.02 -29.36
N THR A 138 -21.22 36.17 -30.31
CA THR A 138 -22.35 36.47 -31.22
C THR A 138 -23.67 36.58 -30.45
N ALA A 139 -23.90 35.71 -29.46
CA ALA A 139 -25.07 35.78 -28.60
C ALA A 139 -25.07 37.04 -27.72
N ALA A 140 -23.91 37.45 -27.19
CA ALA A 140 -23.78 38.69 -26.44
C ALA A 140 -24.04 39.92 -27.32
N ALA A 141 -23.46 39.96 -28.52
CA ALA A 141 -23.69 41.02 -29.50
C ALA A 141 -25.16 41.12 -29.91
N LYS A 142 -25.83 39.98 -30.14
CA LYS A 142 -27.28 39.94 -30.41
C LYS A 142 -28.10 40.51 -29.25
N LYS A 143 -27.83 40.10 -28.01
CA LYS A 143 -28.52 40.64 -26.82
C LYS A 143 -28.35 42.16 -26.70
N LEU A 144 -27.16 42.69 -26.97
CA LEU A 144 -26.92 44.13 -26.96
C LEU A 144 -27.67 44.84 -28.09
N SER A 145 -27.67 44.28 -29.30
CA SER A 145 -28.44 44.80 -30.43
C SER A 145 -29.94 44.82 -30.15
N ASP A 146 -30.47 43.75 -29.56
CA ASP A 146 -31.90 43.64 -29.22
C ASP A 146 -32.29 44.64 -28.12
N LYS A 147 -31.46 44.82 -27.09
CA LYS A 147 -31.66 45.89 -26.10
C LYS A 147 -31.66 47.27 -26.75
N ALA A 148 -30.69 47.56 -27.60
CA ALA A 148 -30.64 48.84 -28.32
C ALA A 148 -31.87 49.06 -29.19
N LYS A 149 -32.40 48.02 -29.84
CA LYS A 149 -33.67 48.08 -30.60
C LYS A 149 -34.88 48.29 -29.70
N GLN A 150 -34.92 47.69 -28.51
CA GLN A 150 -36.00 47.89 -27.53
C GLN A 150 -36.01 49.30 -26.94
N ASP A 151 -34.82 49.89 -26.72
CA ASP A 151 -34.67 51.24 -26.17
C ASP A 151 -34.93 52.34 -27.22
N MET A 152 -34.77 52.03 -28.51
CA MET A 152 -34.88 53.00 -29.60
C MET A 152 -36.27 53.69 -29.69
N PRO A 153 -37.41 52.99 -29.57
CA PRO A 153 -38.72 53.64 -29.48
C PRO A 153 -38.86 54.55 -28.26
N GLY A 154 -38.28 54.18 -27.12
CA GLY A 154 -38.31 55.00 -25.90
C GLY A 154 -37.52 56.30 -26.08
N LEU A 155 -36.32 56.20 -26.65
CA LEU A 155 -35.50 57.36 -27.00
C LEU A 155 -36.17 58.25 -28.04
N GLN A 156 -36.83 57.68 -29.05
CA GLN A 156 -37.61 58.44 -30.03
C GLN A 156 -38.78 59.18 -29.39
N ARG A 157 -39.53 58.54 -28.50
CA ARG A 157 -40.61 59.20 -27.74
C ARG A 157 -40.08 60.35 -26.89
N ASN A 158 -38.96 60.13 -26.18
CA ASN A 158 -38.33 61.16 -25.37
C ASN A 158 -37.85 62.33 -26.23
N LYS A 159 -37.25 62.05 -27.39
CA LYS A 159 -36.85 63.08 -28.34
C LYS A 159 -38.05 63.91 -28.80
N THR A 160 -39.13 63.28 -29.24
CA THR A 160 -40.35 63.99 -29.68
C THR A 160 -41.02 64.76 -28.53
N ALA A 161 -41.00 64.22 -27.31
CA ALA A 161 -41.51 64.92 -26.13
C ALA A 161 -40.69 66.16 -25.78
N LEU A 162 -39.36 66.07 -25.86
CA LEU A 162 -38.46 67.20 -25.65
C LEU A 162 -38.59 68.24 -26.76
N GLU A 163 -38.69 67.82 -28.02
CA GLU A 163 -38.95 68.74 -29.16
C GLU A 163 -40.26 69.51 -28.95
N ARG A 164 -41.34 68.83 -28.55
CA ARG A 164 -42.61 69.48 -28.21
C ARG A 164 -42.51 70.41 -27.02
N ALA A 165 -41.77 70.04 -25.97
CA ALA A 165 -41.57 70.86 -24.79
C ALA A 165 -40.68 72.10 -25.06
N ILE A 166 -39.86 72.07 -26.11
CA ILE A 166 -39.09 73.23 -26.58
C ILE A 166 -39.95 74.14 -27.46
N GLU A 167 -40.79 73.56 -28.33
CA GLU A 167 -41.71 74.28 -29.21
C GLU A 167 -42.83 74.97 -28.43
N ASP A 168 -43.35 74.30 -27.40
CA ASP A 168 -44.24 74.88 -26.40
C ASP A 168 -43.39 75.70 -25.41
N ARG A 169 -43.03 76.93 -25.82
CA ARG A 169 -42.23 77.86 -25.00
C ARG A 169 -42.84 77.92 -23.60
N PRO A 170 -42.16 77.43 -22.54
CA PRO A 170 -42.75 77.40 -21.21
C PRO A 170 -43.17 78.82 -20.82
N ALA A 171 -44.40 78.96 -20.31
CA ALA A 171 -44.93 80.24 -19.85
C ALA A 171 -43.91 80.93 -18.92
N ASP A 172 -43.81 82.27 -19.01
CA ASP A 172 -42.88 83.06 -18.21
C ASP A 172 -42.99 82.67 -16.73
N ILE A 173 -41.94 82.04 -16.22
CA ILE A 173 -41.91 81.51 -14.86
C ILE A 173 -41.94 82.68 -13.90
N ASP A 174 -42.96 82.74 -13.05
CA ASP A 174 -43.06 83.69 -11.94
C ASP A 174 -42.00 83.34 -10.87
N PHE A 175 -40.78 83.83 -11.10
CA PHE A 175 -39.64 83.65 -10.20
C PHE A 175 -39.94 84.05 -8.75
N PRO A 176 -40.66 85.15 -8.45
CA PRO A 176 -41.14 85.47 -7.11
C PRO A 176 -41.98 84.37 -6.43
N ALA A 177 -43.03 83.87 -7.09
CA ALA A 177 -43.89 82.83 -6.51
C ALA A 177 -43.14 81.50 -6.32
N TYR A 178 -42.23 81.18 -7.24
CA TYR A 178 -41.38 80.00 -7.13
C TYR A 178 -40.37 80.12 -5.99
N ASN A 179 -39.76 81.30 -5.80
CA ASN A 179 -38.86 81.56 -4.69
C ASN A 179 -39.55 81.47 -3.33
N GLU A 180 -40.82 81.86 -3.24
CA GLU A 180 -41.59 81.71 -2.00
C GLU A 180 -41.88 80.24 -1.70
N ARG A 181 -42.27 79.44 -2.70
CA ARG A 181 -42.40 77.99 -2.56
C ARG A 181 -41.07 77.32 -2.20
N LEU A 182 -39.97 77.77 -2.79
CA LEU A 182 -38.63 77.26 -2.49
C LEU A 182 -38.25 77.54 -1.04
N ARG A 183 -38.57 78.73 -0.51
CA ARG A 183 -38.34 79.08 0.90
C ARG A 183 -39.16 78.20 1.84
N GLU A 184 -40.43 77.97 1.52
CA GLU A 184 -41.31 77.11 2.32
C GLU A 184 -40.82 75.65 2.32
N VAL A 185 -40.46 75.09 1.17
CA VAL A 185 -39.88 73.74 1.08
C VAL A 185 -38.54 73.67 1.82
N THR A 186 -37.70 74.70 1.71
CA THR A 186 -36.42 74.77 2.45
C THR A 186 -36.64 74.78 3.95
N ARG A 187 -37.67 75.47 4.43
CA ARG A 187 -38.07 75.46 5.85
C ARG A 187 -38.56 74.08 6.28
N GLN A 188 -39.41 73.44 5.48
CA GLN A 188 -39.88 72.07 5.76
C GLN A 188 -38.71 71.06 5.83
N ILE A 189 -37.71 71.19 4.95
CA ILE A 189 -36.49 70.38 5.00
C ILE A 189 -35.75 70.61 6.33
N ARG A 190 -35.57 71.87 6.74
CA ARG A 190 -34.91 72.22 8.01
C ARG A 190 -35.66 71.72 9.24
N ASP A 191 -36.99 71.63 9.18
CA ASP A 191 -37.82 71.09 10.27
C ASP A 191 -37.78 69.55 10.31
N ILE A 192 -37.61 68.87 9.17
CA ILE A 192 -37.58 67.40 9.05
C ILE A 192 -36.18 66.83 9.32
N ASP A 193 -35.12 67.51 8.90
CA ASP A 193 -33.74 67.05 9.07
C ASP A 193 -33.35 66.67 10.52
N PRO A 194 -33.70 67.44 11.58
CA PRO A 194 -33.38 67.04 12.95
C PRO A 194 -34.10 65.74 13.35
N ARG A 195 -35.35 65.56 12.94
CA ARG A 195 -36.11 64.32 13.19
C ARG A 195 -35.49 63.14 12.46
N ARG A 196 -34.99 63.36 11.24
CA ARG A 196 -34.28 62.32 10.47
C ARG A 196 -32.98 61.90 11.17
N GLU A 197 -32.25 62.86 11.72
CA GLU A 197 -31.00 62.58 12.42
C GLU A 197 -31.23 61.88 13.76
N GLU A 198 -32.27 62.27 14.51
CA GLU A 198 -32.71 61.58 15.72
C GLU A 198 -33.04 60.10 15.44
N ILE A 199 -33.89 59.84 14.43
CA ILE A 199 -34.23 58.47 14.01
C ILE A 199 -32.97 57.69 13.58
N ARG A 200 -32.02 58.35 12.90
CA ARG A 200 -30.77 57.69 12.47
C ARG A 200 -29.91 57.29 13.68
N LEU A 201 -29.82 58.13 14.71
CA LEU A 201 -29.11 57.81 15.95
C LEU A 201 -29.79 56.66 16.71
N GLU A 202 -31.12 56.64 16.75
CA GLU A 202 -31.90 55.54 17.32
C GLU A 202 -31.68 54.21 16.57
N ILE A 203 -31.66 54.24 15.23
CA ILE A 203 -31.34 53.05 14.43
C ILE A 203 -29.91 52.56 14.74
N GLY A 204 -28.96 53.48 14.92
CA GLY A 204 -27.59 53.17 15.30
C GLY A 204 -27.51 52.47 16.66
N SER A 205 -28.19 53.01 17.68
CA SER A 205 -28.20 52.44 19.03
C SER A 205 -28.90 51.08 19.07
N LEU A 206 -30.05 50.95 18.38
CA LEU A 206 -30.78 49.68 18.27
C LEU A 206 -29.94 48.61 17.56
N SER A 207 -29.24 48.97 16.48
CA SER A 207 -28.33 48.05 15.78
C SER A 207 -27.21 47.53 16.70
N GLN A 208 -26.65 48.40 17.54
CA GLN A 208 -25.65 48.01 18.54
C GLN A 208 -26.25 47.06 19.58
N HIS A 209 -27.47 47.34 20.07
CA HIS A 209 -28.16 46.44 21.00
C HIS A 209 -28.49 45.08 20.39
N ILE A 210 -28.88 45.04 19.11
CA ILE A 210 -29.12 43.78 18.38
C ILE A 210 -27.84 42.95 18.32
N LYS A 211 -26.70 43.55 17.95
CA LYS A 211 -25.41 42.86 17.90
C LYS A 211 -24.98 42.31 19.26
N GLN A 212 -25.13 43.11 20.31
CA GLN A 212 -24.82 42.67 21.68
C GLN A 212 -25.69 41.48 22.10
N ARG A 213 -27.00 41.54 21.85
CA ARG A 213 -27.91 40.45 22.20
C ARG A 213 -27.64 39.19 21.38
N ALA A 214 -27.34 39.32 20.09
CA ALA A 214 -26.98 38.20 19.24
C ALA A 214 -25.73 37.47 19.76
N ALA A 215 -24.68 38.20 20.16
CA ALA A 215 -23.47 37.61 20.74
C ALA A 215 -23.76 36.88 22.06
N ILE A 216 -24.63 37.43 22.91
CA ILE A 216 -25.04 36.77 24.16
C ILE A 216 -25.80 35.46 23.86
N ILE A 217 -26.70 35.47 22.87
CA ILE A 217 -27.46 34.28 22.46
C ILE A 217 -26.52 33.21 21.93
N GLU A 218 -25.60 33.58 21.03
CA GLU A 218 -24.62 32.66 20.46
C GLU A 218 -23.75 32.01 21.54
N GLN A 219 -23.26 32.81 22.50
CA GLN A 219 -22.51 32.29 23.64
C GLN A 219 -23.35 31.32 24.49
N ALA A 220 -24.61 31.67 24.79
CA ALA A 220 -25.49 30.81 25.57
C ALA A 220 -25.84 29.50 24.84
N GLU A 221 -25.97 29.52 23.51
CA GLU A 221 -26.21 28.34 22.68
C GLU A 221 -24.97 27.44 22.62
N ALA A 222 -23.77 28.01 22.47
CA ALA A 222 -22.51 27.29 22.54
C ALA A 222 -22.32 26.62 23.92
N GLU A 223 -22.63 27.35 25.00
CA GLU A 223 -22.62 26.79 26.35
C GLU A 223 -23.63 25.64 26.48
N LYS A 224 -24.87 25.82 26.01
CA LYS A 224 -25.89 24.75 26.03
C LYS A 224 -25.45 23.50 25.25
N ALA A 225 -24.85 23.68 24.07
CA ALA A 225 -24.33 22.58 23.26
C ALA A 225 -23.23 21.81 23.99
N SER A 226 -22.30 22.52 24.65
CA SER A 226 -21.25 21.90 25.46
C SER A 226 -21.81 21.03 26.59
N LEU A 227 -22.91 21.45 27.22
CA LEU A 227 -23.55 20.73 28.34
C LEU A 227 -24.33 19.48 27.93
N ASN A 228 -24.64 19.31 26.65
CA ASN A 228 -25.24 18.08 26.15
C ASN A 228 -24.22 16.94 26.00
N THR A 229 -22.92 17.24 26.13
CA THR A 229 -21.86 16.22 26.11
C THR A 229 -21.52 15.76 27.51
N GLN A 230 -21.26 14.46 27.68
CA GLN A 230 -20.83 13.90 28.97
C GLN A 230 -19.54 14.59 29.48
N ALA A 231 -18.60 14.87 28.58
CA ALA A 231 -17.38 15.62 28.89
C ALA A 231 -17.66 17.04 29.39
N GLY A 232 -18.61 17.76 28.76
CA GLY A 232 -18.99 19.12 29.19
C GLY A 232 -19.78 19.15 30.50
N GLN A 233 -20.58 18.11 30.80
CA GLN A 233 -21.23 17.97 32.11
C GLN A 233 -20.21 17.77 33.23
N GLN A 234 -19.20 16.93 33.00
CA GLN A 234 -18.12 16.70 33.97
C GLN A 234 -17.22 17.93 34.12
N ALA A 235 -16.90 18.62 33.02
CA ALA A 235 -16.17 19.89 33.06
C ALA A 235 -16.93 20.97 33.85
N LYS A 236 -18.27 21.06 33.71
CA LYS A 236 -19.09 21.98 34.50
C LYS A 236 -19.13 21.61 35.99
N LYS A 237 -19.17 20.31 36.32
CA LYS A 237 -19.06 19.86 37.73
C LYS A 237 -17.71 20.24 38.32
N LEU A 238 -16.62 20.05 37.58
CA LEU A 238 -15.29 20.49 37.99
C LEU A 238 -15.22 22.02 38.16
N LYS A 239 -15.75 22.80 37.21
CA LYS A 239 -15.81 24.27 37.29
C LYS A 239 -16.60 24.77 38.50
N ARG A 240 -17.68 24.07 38.89
CA ARG A 240 -18.45 24.37 40.11
C ARG A 240 -17.68 24.01 41.38
N ALA A 241 -16.92 22.91 41.38
CA ALA A 241 -16.15 22.47 42.53
C ALA A 241 -14.85 23.27 42.74
N SER A 242 -14.16 23.63 41.66
CA SER A 242 -12.98 24.50 41.65
C SER A 242 -12.77 25.12 40.25
N PRO A 243 -12.96 26.44 40.09
CA PRO A 243 -12.66 27.13 38.83
C PRO A 243 -11.19 27.01 38.43
N GLU A 244 -10.28 26.99 39.41
CA GLU A 244 -8.84 26.83 39.20
C GLU A 244 -8.52 25.44 38.62
N ALA A 245 -9.08 24.37 39.19
CA ALA A 245 -8.87 23.02 38.70
C ALA A 245 -9.45 22.83 37.29
N HIS A 246 -10.57 23.47 36.97
CA HIS A 246 -11.10 23.44 35.60
C HIS A 246 -10.16 24.12 34.59
N ARG A 247 -9.58 25.27 34.94
CA ARG A 247 -8.60 25.96 34.09
C ARG A 247 -7.33 25.15 33.88
N ALA A 248 -6.83 24.50 34.92
CA ALA A 248 -5.70 23.57 34.81
C ALA A 248 -6.04 22.39 33.89
N TRP A 249 -7.22 21.80 34.04
CA TRP A 249 -7.65 20.67 33.22
C TRP A 249 -7.81 21.03 31.74
N GLU A 250 -8.41 22.19 31.43
CA GLU A 250 -8.49 22.69 30.05
C GLU A 250 -7.10 22.94 29.43
N TRP A 251 -6.15 23.40 30.24
CA TRP A 251 -4.79 23.64 29.76
C TRP A 251 -4.06 22.33 29.45
N ILE A 252 -4.18 21.33 30.35
CA ILE A 252 -3.57 20.00 30.18
C ILE A 252 -4.12 19.32 28.92
N GLN A 253 -5.44 19.42 28.68
CA GLN A 253 -6.06 18.87 27.47
C GLN A 253 -5.57 19.54 26.18
N LYS A 254 -5.14 20.80 26.23
CA LYS A 254 -4.63 21.55 25.07
C LYS A 254 -3.15 21.30 24.79
N HIS A 255 -2.39 20.81 25.76
CA HIS A 255 -0.94 20.60 25.65
C HIS A 255 -0.52 19.21 26.15
N PRO A 256 -1.08 18.10 25.61
CA PRO A 256 -0.67 16.76 26.00
C PRO A 256 0.81 16.45 25.69
N GLU A 257 1.40 17.13 24.71
CA GLU A 257 2.77 16.93 24.23
C GLU A 257 3.87 17.34 25.22
N ARG A 258 3.53 18.13 26.25
CA ARG A 258 4.50 18.54 27.27
C ARG A 258 4.82 17.46 28.30
N PHE A 259 4.02 16.40 28.35
CA PHE A 259 4.15 15.34 29.35
C PHE A 259 4.62 14.05 28.71
N GLN A 260 5.46 13.30 29.42
CA GLN A 260 6.02 12.03 28.94
C GLN A 260 5.00 10.89 29.06
N GLY A 261 4.15 10.92 30.08
CA GLY A 261 3.08 9.98 30.33
C GLY A 261 1.70 10.65 30.41
N GLU A 262 0.66 9.83 30.48
CA GLU A 262 -0.71 10.32 30.60
C GLU A 262 -0.95 10.90 32.00
N ILE A 263 -1.48 12.12 32.03
CA ILE A 263 -1.94 12.79 33.25
C ILE A 263 -3.43 12.56 33.37
N TYR A 264 -3.81 11.89 34.44
CA TYR A 264 -5.21 11.67 34.74
C TYR A 264 -5.83 12.89 35.40
N GLY A 265 -6.97 13.30 34.86
CA GLY A 265 -7.76 14.39 35.38
C GLY A 265 -8.35 14.08 36.75
N PRO A 266 -8.93 15.10 37.41
CA PRO A 266 -9.45 14.93 38.74
C PRO A 266 -10.54 13.84 38.82
N PRO A 267 -10.62 13.08 39.93
CA PRO A 267 -11.60 11.99 40.09
C PRO A 267 -13.05 12.40 39.82
N ILE A 268 -13.42 13.67 40.04
CA ILE A 268 -14.76 14.20 39.70
C ILE A 268 -15.09 14.14 38.20
N VAL A 269 -14.08 14.09 37.33
CA VAL A 269 -14.23 13.96 35.87
C VAL A 269 -13.93 12.53 35.41
N SER A 270 -12.91 11.91 35.99
CA SER A 270 -12.34 10.64 35.53
C SER A 270 -13.00 9.39 36.11
N CYS A 271 -13.72 9.51 37.23
CA CYS A 271 -14.34 8.39 37.93
C CYS A 271 -15.87 8.52 37.97
N SER A 272 -16.55 7.38 37.94
CA SER A 272 -18.00 7.25 38.12
C SER A 272 -18.32 6.34 39.30
N ALA A 273 -19.41 6.60 40.01
CA ALA A 273 -19.90 5.67 41.02
C ALA A 273 -20.63 4.50 40.35
N ARG A 274 -20.33 3.28 40.75
CA ARG A 274 -20.93 2.05 40.19
C ARG A 274 -22.42 1.93 40.54
N ASP A 275 -22.78 2.37 41.74
CA ASP A 275 -24.16 2.51 42.18
C ASP A 275 -24.44 3.98 42.58
N PRO A 276 -25.32 4.69 41.85
CA PRO A 276 -25.68 6.08 42.14
C PRO A 276 -26.19 6.33 43.56
N ARG A 277 -26.73 5.29 44.24
CA ARG A 277 -27.26 5.39 45.61
C ARG A 277 -26.17 5.66 46.64
N PHE A 278 -24.95 5.22 46.37
CA PHE A 278 -23.79 5.38 47.27
C PHE A 278 -22.86 6.54 46.84
N ALA A 279 -23.18 7.23 45.74
CA ALA A 279 -22.32 8.28 45.17
C ALA A 279 -22.03 9.41 46.16
N ARG A 280 -23.04 9.87 46.91
CA ARG A 280 -22.89 10.95 47.88
C ARG A 280 -21.99 10.56 49.06
N GLN A 281 -22.10 9.32 49.52
CA GLN A 281 -21.30 8.78 50.62
C GLN A 281 -19.85 8.60 50.19
N VAL A 282 -19.61 8.14 48.96
CA VAL A 282 -18.27 8.04 48.35
C VAL A 282 -17.63 9.43 48.19
N GLU A 283 -18.37 10.40 47.65
CA GLU A 283 -17.88 11.79 47.52
C GLU A 283 -17.53 12.41 48.88
N SER A 284 -18.37 12.19 49.88
CA SER A 284 -18.14 12.68 51.25
C SER A 284 -16.93 12.02 51.91
N ALA A 285 -16.68 10.73 51.65
CA ALA A 285 -15.56 9.99 52.22
C ALA A 285 -14.20 10.38 51.59
N LEU A 286 -14.19 10.68 50.28
CA LEU A 286 -12.98 11.15 49.59
C LEU A 286 -12.65 12.61 49.92
N GLY A 287 -13.67 13.44 50.10
CA GLY A 287 -13.53 14.87 50.38
C GLY A 287 -13.14 15.69 49.14
N GLN A 288 -13.53 16.96 49.14
CA GLN A 288 -13.40 17.85 47.97
C GLN A 288 -11.94 18.00 47.49
N GLY A 289 -10.97 18.09 48.40
CA GLY A 289 -9.56 18.25 48.06
C GLY A 289 -8.94 17.07 47.31
N LYS A 290 -9.47 15.85 47.48
CA LYS A 290 -9.02 14.66 46.73
C LYS A 290 -9.76 14.53 45.40
N MET A 291 -11.04 14.91 45.38
CA MET A 291 -11.87 14.88 44.16
C MET A 291 -11.42 15.86 43.07
N ILE A 292 -10.70 16.93 43.45
CA ILE A 292 -10.12 17.93 42.53
C ILE A 292 -8.63 17.70 42.23
N ALA A 293 -8.02 16.63 42.74
CA ALA A 293 -6.58 16.41 42.62
C ALA A 293 -6.20 15.76 41.27
N PHE A 294 -5.11 16.23 40.65
CA PHE A 294 -4.57 15.64 39.42
C PHE A 294 -3.62 14.50 39.75
N THR A 295 -3.60 13.46 38.90
CA THR A 295 -2.71 12.32 39.09
C THR A 295 -1.74 12.16 37.93
N ALA A 296 -0.45 12.33 38.22
CA ALA A 296 0.64 12.04 37.29
C ALA A 296 1.14 10.60 37.47
N THR A 297 1.57 9.98 36.39
CA THR A 297 2.11 8.61 36.36
C THR A 297 3.64 8.59 36.55
N SER A 298 4.36 9.54 35.94
CA SER A 298 5.80 9.70 36.11
C SER A 298 6.17 10.74 37.18
N ARG A 299 7.35 10.57 37.78
CA ARG A 299 7.94 11.56 38.70
C ARG A 299 8.32 12.85 37.98
N ASP A 300 8.73 12.76 36.72
CA ASP A 300 9.08 13.93 35.92
C ASP A 300 7.83 14.70 35.49
N ASP A 301 6.74 14.01 35.13
CA ASP A 301 5.45 14.63 34.85
C ASP A 301 4.84 15.29 36.09
N TYR A 302 5.01 14.72 37.28
CA TYR A 302 4.61 15.36 38.54
C TYR A 302 5.32 16.69 38.75
N ARG A 303 6.63 16.74 38.47
CA ARG A 303 7.43 17.97 38.61
C ARG A 303 7.03 19.00 37.55
N GLU A 304 6.83 18.56 36.31
CA GLU A 304 6.46 19.45 35.20
C GLU A 304 5.06 20.02 35.37
N LEU A 305 4.09 19.18 35.77
CA LEU A 305 2.74 19.63 36.10
C LEU A 305 2.74 20.61 37.27
N GLY A 306 3.57 20.40 38.29
CA GLY A 306 3.74 21.33 39.40
C GLY A 306 4.21 22.71 38.95
N LYS A 307 5.23 22.77 38.07
CA LYS A 307 5.72 24.04 37.49
C LYS A 307 4.66 24.74 36.66
N VAL A 308 3.99 24.01 35.78
CA VAL A 308 2.94 24.59 34.94
C VAL A 308 1.82 25.16 35.79
N VAL A 309 1.34 24.40 36.77
CA VAL A 309 0.19 24.79 37.59
C VAL A 309 0.51 25.95 38.52
N HIS A 310 1.66 25.92 39.20
CA HIS A 310 2.02 26.93 40.19
C HIS A 310 2.82 28.11 39.62
N ASP A 311 3.75 27.90 38.70
CA ASP A 311 4.62 28.96 38.17
C ASP A 311 4.00 29.67 36.94
N GLU A 312 3.48 28.90 35.97
CA GLU A 312 2.91 29.48 34.73
C GLU A 312 1.46 29.94 34.92
N LEU A 313 0.62 29.06 35.46
CA LEU A 313 -0.82 29.32 35.62
C LEU A 313 -1.18 30.01 36.94
N ARG A 314 -0.26 30.03 37.91
CA ARG A 314 -0.42 30.65 39.25
C ARG A 314 -1.69 30.20 39.96
N LEU A 315 -1.91 28.89 39.98
CA LEU A 315 -3.05 28.25 40.63
C LEU A 315 -2.59 27.62 41.95
N ASP A 316 -3.07 28.16 43.07
CA ASP A 316 -2.59 27.78 44.40
C ASP A 316 -3.46 26.68 45.04
N ARG A 317 -4.70 26.49 44.58
CA ARG A 317 -5.68 25.57 45.21
C ARG A 317 -5.84 24.27 44.44
N ILE A 318 -4.74 23.73 43.94
CA ILE A 318 -4.70 22.48 43.19
C ILE A 318 -3.76 21.50 43.85
N ASN A 319 -4.27 20.31 44.13
CA ASN A 319 -3.47 19.21 44.64
C ASN A 319 -3.01 18.35 43.47
N ILE A 320 -1.71 18.11 43.38
CA ILE A 320 -1.12 17.19 42.41
C ILE A 320 -0.63 15.96 43.16
N ARG A 321 -0.79 14.77 42.57
CA ARG A 321 -0.39 13.49 43.16
C ARG A 321 0.36 12.65 42.14
N GLN A 322 1.17 11.72 42.65
CA GLN A 322 1.92 10.76 41.83
C GLN A 322 1.42 9.34 42.12
N SER A 323 1.10 8.59 41.06
CA SER A 323 0.73 7.18 41.12
C SER A 323 1.94 6.30 40.78
N GLY A 324 2.75 5.96 41.79
CA GLY A 324 3.99 5.18 41.60
C GLY A 324 3.94 3.71 42.04
N THR A 325 2.84 3.28 42.67
CA THR A 325 2.70 1.93 43.24
C THR A 325 1.56 1.19 42.53
N PRO A 326 1.71 -0.06 42.09
CA PRO A 326 0.58 -0.82 41.50
C PRO A 326 -0.54 -1.09 42.51
N LEU A 327 -1.81 -1.18 42.06
CA LEU A 327 -2.96 -1.43 42.93
C LEU A 327 -2.84 -2.75 43.69
N ALA A 328 -2.18 -3.75 43.09
CA ALA A 328 -1.92 -5.07 43.67
C ALA A 328 -1.14 -5.04 45.00
N ASN A 329 -0.45 -3.93 45.31
CA ASN A 329 0.29 -3.78 46.56
C ASN A 329 -0.59 -3.31 47.73
N PHE A 330 -1.82 -2.87 47.48
CA PHE A 330 -2.76 -2.45 48.51
C PHE A 330 -3.61 -3.65 48.94
N ARG A 331 -3.37 -4.15 50.16
CA ARG A 331 -4.16 -5.24 50.76
C ARG A 331 -5.19 -4.66 51.71
N ALA A 332 -6.40 -5.19 51.65
CA ALA A 332 -7.44 -4.86 52.61
C ALA A 332 -6.98 -5.23 54.03
N PRO A 333 -7.16 -4.34 55.03
CA PRO A 333 -6.69 -4.57 56.40
C PRO A 333 -7.51 -5.63 57.16
N CYS A 334 -8.68 -6.02 56.63
CA CYS A 334 -9.52 -7.10 57.18
C CYS A 334 -10.23 -7.85 56.03
N THR A 335 -10.74 -9.05 56.33
CA THR A 335 -11.52 -9.83 55.36
C THR A 335 -12.93 -9.27 55.20
N ASP A 336 -13.59 -9.53 54.07
CA ASP A 336 -14.95 -9.08 53.81
C ASP A 336 -15.97 -9.61 54.84
N GLU A 337 -15.71 -10.77 55.42
CA GLU A 337 -16.53 -11.34 56.50
C GLU A 337 -16.40 -10.55 57.81
N GLN A 338 -15.17 -10.13 58.15
CA GLN A 338 -14.91 -9.25 59.29
C GLN A 338 -15.52 -7.87 59.06
N LEU A 339 -15.42 -7.34 57.84
CA LEU A 339 -16.00 -6.07 57.45
C LEU A 339 -17.54 -6.06 57.66
N ARG A 340 -18.22 -7.11 57.21
CA ARG A 340 -19.68 -7.28 57.40
C ARG A 340 -20.08 -7.42 58.86
N SER A 341 -19.23 -8.02 59.70
CA SER A 341 -19.50 -8.14 61.15
C SER A 341 -19.58 -6.78 61.87
N TYR A 342 -18.94 -5.75 61.31
CA TYR A 342 -19.01 -4.37 61.81
C TYR A 342 -20.19 -3.56 61.23
N GLY A 343 -21.07 -4.19 60.43
CA GLY A 343 -22.20 -3.53 59.78
C GLY A 343 -21.80 -2.67 58.57
N LEU A 344 -20.69 -3.00 57.92
CA LEU A 344 -20.18 -2.28 56.76
C LEU A 344 -20.45 -3.09 55.48
N LYS A 345 -20.93 -2.43 54.43
CA LYS A 345 -21.43 -3.11 53.22
C LYS A 345 -20.32 -3.55 52.24
N GLY A 346 -19.20 -2.85 52.21
CA GLY A 346 -18.10 -3.10 51.27
C GLY A 346 -17.07 -1.98 51.28
N TRP A 347 -16.01 -2.13 50.49
CA TRP A 347 -14.97 -1.10 50.38
C TRP A 347 -15.41 0.01 49.42
N ILE A 348 -14.94 1.24 49.68
CA ILE A 348 -15.16 2.37 48.76
C ILE A 348 -14.59 2.06 47.37
N LEU A 349 -13.52 1.27 47.30
CA LEU A 349 -12.91 0.81 46.04
C LEU A 349 -13.86 -0.03 45.18
N ASP A 350 -14.78 -0.79 45.79
CA ASP A 350 -15.72 -1.64 45.05
C ASP A 350 -16.88 -0.84 44.42
N LEU A 351 -17.04 0.42 44.85
CA LEU A 351 -18.14 1.32 44.49
C LEU A 351 -17.73 2.39 43.46
N ILE A 352 -16.45 2.44 43.06
CA ILE A 352 -15.90 3.42 42.10
C ILE A 352 -15.43 2.70 40.83
N GLU A 353 -15.71 3.30 39.68
CA GLU A 353 -15.26 2.85 38.36
C GLU A 353 -14.45 3.98 37.70
N GLY A 354 -13.25 3.68 37.17
CA GLY A 354 -12.34 4.68 36.59
C GLY A 354 -10.94 4.15 36.34
N PRO A 355 -9.99 4.99 35.87
CA PRO A 355 -8.61 4.58 35.63
C PRO A 355 -7.89 4.15 36.91
N GLU A 356 -7.08 3.07 36.83
CA GLU A 356 -6.37 2.48 37.99
C GLU A 356 -5.47 3.50 38.71
N ALA A 357 -4.83 4.41 37.95
CA ALA A 357 -4.01 5.49 38.51
C ALA A 357 -4.83 6.43 39.42
N CYS A 358 -6.10 6.71 39.08
CA CYS A 358 -7.00 7.50 39.91
C CYS A 358 -7.46 6.72 41.15
N TRP A 359 -7.68 5.40 41.04
CA TRP A 359 -8.06 4.54 42.17
C TRP A 359 -6.98 4.49 43.23
N LEU A 360 -5.72 4.39 42.80
CA LEU A 360 -4.58 4.30 43.69
C LEU A 360 -4.44 5.53 44.60
N CYS A 361 -4.64 6.72 44.03
CA CYS A 361 -4.58 7.97 44.78
C CYS A 361 -5.75 8.14 45.76
N CYS A 362 -6.89 7.50 45.50
CA CYS A 362 -8.01 7.43 46.44
C CYS A 362 -7.72 6.42 47.57
N ALA A 363 -7.07 5.29 47.26
CA ALA A 363 -6.75 4.20 48.19
C ALA A 363 -5.67 4.54 49.23
N ILE A 364 -4.59 5.24 48.83
CA ILE A 364 -3.40 5.52 49.67
C ILE A 364 -3.72 6.28 50.99
N THR A 365 -4.93 6.83 51.14
CA THR A 365 -5.33 7.59 52.33
C THR A 365 -6.76 7.30 52.81
N ALA A 366 -7.40 6.22 52.34
CA ALA A 366 -8.78 5.88 52.69
C ALA A 366 -8.84 4.56 53.48
N GLU A 367 -8.41 4.59 54.74
CA GLU A 367 -8.79 3.58 55.75
C GLU A 367 -10.22 3.84 56.28
N PHE A 368 -11.16 4.19 55.41
CA PHE A 368 -12.52 4.53 55.82
C PHE A 368 -13.54 3.59 55.20
N THR A 369 -14.26 2.89 56.07
CA THR A 369 -15.34 1.97 55.75
C THR A 369 -16.69 2.64 55.93
N LEU A 370 -17.65 2.37 55.02
CA LEU A 370 -18.98 2.98 55.03
C LEU A 370 -19.92 2.32 56.05
N ARG A 371 -20.37 3.07 57.07
CA ARG A 371 -21.45 2.69 58.01
C ARG A 371 -22.82 3.10 57.48
N ASP A 372 -23.83 2.27 57.76
CA ASP A 372 -25.24 2.58 57.48
C ASP A 372 -25.71 3.81 58.29
N ILE A 373 -26.34 4.77 57.58
CA ILE A 373 -27.35 5.69 58.11
C ILE A 373 -28.54 5.67 57.15
#